data_AF-A0AA39N4C5-F1
#
_entry.id   AF-A0AA39N4C5-F1
#
_cell.length_a   1.000
_cell.length_b   1.000
_cell.length_c   1.000
_cell.angle_alpha   90.00
_cell.angle_beta   90.00
_cell.angle_gamma   90.00
#
_symmetry.space_group_name_H-M   'P 1'
#
loop_
_entity.id
_entity.type
_entity.pdbx_description
1 polymer ?
#
loop_
_entity_poly.entity_id
_entity_poly.type
_entity_poly.pdbx_seq_one_letter_code
_entity_poly.pdbx_strand_id
1 'polypeptide(L)'
;YWGPNSSRNVASCVVGNQLYVRAHLMGILLTLQHAPLAVSIRILTRRKQTIDLVVGSARQHKSCGWRCTNGDILKVINEFVCARTAALEFRL
;
A
#
# COMPACT_ATOMS: atom_id res chain seq x y z
N TYR A 1 -9.50 8.69 -2.82
CA TYR A 1 -10.79 9.38 -2.94
C TYR A 1 -11.03 9.70 -4.39
N TRP A 2 -12.15 9.25 -4.95
CA TRP A 2 -12.48 9.34 -6.37
C TRP A 2 -13.69 10.25 -6.65
N GLY A 3 -14.05 11.11 -5.69
CA GLY A 3 -15.26 11.92 -5.70
C GLY A 3 -16.37 11.36 -4.80
N PRO A 4 -17.42 12.15 -4.50
CA PRO A 4 -18.53 11.71 -3.66
C PRO A 4 -19.23 10.48 -4.24
N ASN A 5 -19.63 9.54 -3.39
CA ASN A 5 -20.38 8.32 -3.75
C ASN A 5 -19.74 7.42 -4.81
N SER A 6 -18.46 7.64 -5.16
CA SER A 6 -17.77 6.75 -6.08
C SER A 6 -17.64 5.36 -5.47
N SER A 7 -18.06 4.32 -6.20
CA SER A 7 -17.88 2.91 -5.82
C SER A 7 -16.40 2.49 -5.69
N ARG A 8 -15.47 3.34 -6.16
CA ARG A 8 -14.02 3.16 -5.98
C ARG A 8 -13.51 3.67 -4.63
N ASN A 9 -14.33 4.41 -3.87
CA ASN A 9 -14.02 4.70 -2.48
C ASN A 9 -14.31 3.44 -1.67
N VAL A 10 -13.28 2.92 -1.02
CA VAL A 10 -13.34 1.66 -0.28
C VAL A 10 -12.89 1.86 1.16
N ALA A 11 -13.53 1.14 2.06
CA ALA A 11 -13.11 0.97 3.45
C ALA A 11 -13.27 -0.51 3.82
N SER A 12 -12.36 -1.04 4.63
CA SER A 12 -12.46 -2.39 5.16
C SER A 12 -11.83 -2.50 6.54
N CYS A 13 -12.16 -3.58 7.24
CA CYS A 13 -11.51 -3.92 8.51
C CYS A 13 -10.07 -4.37 8.28
N VAL A 14 -9.19 -4.02 9.21
CA VAL A 14 -7.80 -4.51 9.21
C VAL A 14 -7.83 -6.01 9.52
N VAL A 15 -7.37 -6.81 8.56
CA VAL A 15 -7.28 -8.27 8.73
C VAL A 15 -6.07 -8.62 9.59
N GLY A 16 -6.27 -9.46 10.60
CA GLY A 16 -5.23 -9.85 11.55
C GLY A 16 -5.07 -8.85 12.70
N ASN A 17 -3.85 -8.72 13.23
CA ASN A 17 -3.57 -7.84 14.37
C ASN A 17 -3.93 -6.39 14.05
N GLN A 18 -4.84 -5.80 14.81
CA GLN A 18 -5.33 -4.42 14.58
C GLN A 18 -4.35 -3.35 15.07
N LEU A 19 -3.13 -3.41 14.56
CA LEU A 19 -2.08 -2.45 14.85
C LEU A 19 -2.18 -1.26 13.91
N TYR A 20 -1.87 -0.08 14.43
CA TYR A 20 -1.94 1.17 13.69
C TYR A 20 -1.14 1.15 12.38
N VAL A 21 0.11 0.65 12.39
CA VAL A 21 0.94 0.55 11.17
C VAL A 21 0.30 -0.37 10.14
N ARG A 22 -0.29 -1.49 10.59
CA ARG A 22 -0.96 -2.45 9.69
C ARG A 22 -2.19 -1.83 9.05
N ALA A 23 -2.93 -0.98 9.76
CA ALA A 23 -4.05 -0.23 9.20
C ALA A 23 -3.62 0.68 8.04
N HIS A 24 -2.48 1.37 8.19
CA HIS A 24 -1.93 2.21 7.11
C HIS A 24 -1.50 1.39 5.90
N LEU A 25 -0.85 0.24 6.12
CA LEU A 25 -0.45 -0.68 5.05
C LEU A 25 -1.69 -1.27 4.33
N MET A 26 -2.72 -1.67 5.07
CA MET A 26 -4.00 -2.13 4.49
C MET A 26 -4.65 -1.04 3.64
N GLY A 27 -4.64 0.22 4.08
CA GLY A 27 -5.16 1.34 3.28
C GLY A 27 -4.43 1.51 1.95
N ILE A 28 -3.09 1.35 1.95
CA ILE A 28 -2.29 1.36 0.72
C ILE A 28 -2.66 0.17 -0.18
N LEU A 29 -2.72 -1.04 0.39
CA LEU A 29 -3.08 -2.24 -0.36
C LEU A 29 -4.45 -2.10 -1.05
N LEU A 30 -5.47 -1.67 -0.31
CA LEU A 30 -6.82 -1.42 -0.88
C LEU A 30 -6.77 -0.39 -2.00
N THR A 31 -6.01 0.70 -1.80
CA THR A 31 -5.86 1.72 -2.84
C THR A 31 -5.27 1.13 -4.12
N LEU A 32 -4.23 0.30 -4.00
CA LEU A 32 -3.59 -0.34 -5.14
C LEU A 32 -4.46 -1.40 -5.82
N GLN A 33 -5.25 -2.15 -5.05
CA GLN A 33 -6.17 -3.18 -5.58
C GLN A 33 -7.32 -2.58 -6.39
N HIS A 34 -7.87 -1.45 -5.94
CA HIS A 34 -9.06 -0.83 -6.56
C HIS A 34 -8.72 0.17 -7.67
N ALA A 35 -7.46 0.59 -7.77
CA ALA A 35 -7.03 1.52 -8.79
C ALA A 35 -6.50 0.78 -10.03
N PRO A 36 -6.92 1.14 -11.26
CA PRO A 36 -6.39 0.54 -12.47
C PRO A 36 -4.87 0.69 -12.57
N LEU A 37 -4.17 -0.36 -13.02
CA LEU A 37 -2.71 -0.38 -13.11
C LEU A 37 -2.11 0.72 -14.01
N ALA A 38 -2.89 1.15 -15.00
CA ALA A 38 -2.53 2.17 -15.98
C ALA A 38 -2.93 3.61 -15.60
N VAL A 39 -3.56 3.82 -14.43
CA VAL A 39 -3.95 5.16 -13.95
C VAL A 39 -2.99 5.58 -12.85
N SER A 40 -2.34 6.75 -12.99
CA SER A 40 -1.46 7.30 -11.96
C SER A 40 -2.18 7.51 -10.63
N ILE A 41 -1.54 7.13 -9.53
CA ILE A 41 -2.11 7.26 -8.18
C ILE A 41 -1.22 8.17 -7.34
N ARG A 42 -1.86 9.04 -6.56
CA ARG A 42 -1.23 9.77 -5.47
C ARG A 42 -1.82 9.32 -4.14
N ILE A 43 -0.99 8.76 -3.27
CA ILE A 43 -1.37 8.32 -1.93
C ILE A 43 -0.91 9.38 -0.93
N LEU A 44 -1.86 9.98 -0.22
CA LEU A 44 -1.60 10.91 0.88
C LEU A 44 -1.55 10.11 2.19
N THR A 45 -0.43 10.18 2.91
CA THR A 45 -0.27 9.53 4.22
C THR A 45 0.50 10.41 5.17
N ARG A 46 0.02 10.56 6.40
CA ARG A 46 0.71 11.33 7.44
C ARG A 46 1.90 10.60 8.06
N ARG A 47 2.24 9.40 7.59
CA ARG A 47 3.23 8.51 8.21
C ARG A 47 4.38 8.20 7.26
N LYS A 48 5.50 8.90 7.44
CA LYS A 48 6.74 8.64 6.70
C LYS A 48 7.22 7.19 6.83
N GLN A 49 7.13 6.62 8.04
CA GLN A 49 7.49 5.22 8.28
C GLN A 49 6.76 4.24 7.35
N THR A 50 5.50 4.50 7.01
CA THR A 50 4.74 3.64 6.09
C THR A 50 5.33 3.70 4.67
N ILE A 51 5.73 4.88 4.22
CA ILE A 51 6.40 5.08 2.93
C ILE A 51 7.74 4.34 2.92
N ASP A 52 8.52 4.49 4.00
CA ASP A 52 9.83 3.82 4.14
C ASP A 52 9.69 2.29 4.10
N LEU A 53 8.67 1.73 4.77
CA LEU A 53 8.41 0.28 4.73
C LEU A 53 8.03 -0.24 3.33
N VAL A 54 7.24 0.53 2.59
CA VAL A 54 6.72 0.13 1.27
C VAL A 54 7.74 0.35 0.16
N VAL A 55 8.52 1.42 0.22
CA VAL A 55 9.45 1.82 -0.86
C VAL A 55 10.91 1.70 -0.42
N GLY A 56 11.26 2.31 0.71
CA GLY A 56 12.66 2.41 1.17
C GLY A 56 13.29 1.06 1.53
N SER A 57 12.54 0.19 2.22
CA SER A 57 13.02 -1.12 2.69
C SER A 57 12.60 -2.28 1.79
N ALA A 58 11.89 -2.03 0.69
CA ALA A 58 11.31 -3.08 -0.15
C ALA A 58 12.35 -4.09 -0.67
N ARG A 59 13.50 -3.60 -1.14
CA ARG A 59 14.60 -4.46 -1.62
C ARG A 59 15.14 -5.37 -0.51
N GLN A 60 15.33 -4.84 0.69
CA GLN A 60 15.81 -5.59 1.85
C GLN A 60 14.79 -6.62 2.32
N HIS A 61 13.51 -6.25 2.37
CA HIS A 61 12.45 -7.20 2.70
C HIS A 61 12.33 -8.31 1.64
N LYS A 62 12.48 -7.97 0.36
CA LYS A 62 12.49 -8.96 -0.72
C LYS A 62 13.67 -9.92 -0.60
N SER A 63 14.87 -9.44 -0.26
CA SER A 63 16.06 -10.30 -0.12
C SER A 63 15.96 -11.28 1.05
N CYS A 64 15.24 -10.93 2.13
CA CYS A 64 14.97 -11.87 3.22
C CYS A 64 13.74 -12.76 3.00
N GLY A 65 13.10 -12.68 1.83
CA GLY A 65 11.89 -13.45 1.49
C GLY A 65 10.65 -12.96 2.23
N TRP A 66 10.56 -11.68 2.57
CA TRP A 66 9.46 -11.05 3.31
C TRP A 66 9.27 -11.59 4.73
N ARG A 67 10.31 -12.19 5.32
CA ARG A 67 10.29 -12.66 6.71
C ARG A 67 10.52 -11.50 7.67
N CYS A 68 9.53 -10.62 7.79
CA CYS A 68 9.53 -9.46 8.68
C CYS A 68 8.11 -9.13 9.18
N THR A 69 8.00 -8.22 10.14
CA THR A 69 6.72 -7.73 10.65
C THR A 69 5.88 -7.12 9.51
N ASN A 70 4.64 -7.58 9.34
CA ASN A 70 3.74 -7.25 8.21
C ASN A 70 4.27 -7.67 6.83
N GLY A 71 5.24 -8.59 6.77
CA GLY A 71 5.80 -9.09 5.51
C GLY A 71 4.76 -9.70 4.57
N ASP A 72 3.69 -10.28 5.14
CA ASP A 72 2.53 -10.79 4.41
C ASP A 72 1.86 -9.71 3.54
N ILE A 73 1.61 -8.52 4.10
CA ILE A 73 1.01 -7.40 3.35
C ILE A 73 2.04 -6.71 2.47
N LEU A 74 3.27 -6.50 2.98
CA LEU A 74 4.32 -5.79 2.26
C LEU A 74 4.69 -6.49 0.95
N LYS A 75 4.71 -7.83 0.95
CA LYS A 75 4.91 -8.64 -0.25
C LYS A 75 3.88 -8.31 -1.32
N VAL A 76 2.59 -8.36 -0.96
CA VAL A 76 1.48 -8.13 -1.90
C VAL A 76 1.47 -6.69 -2.39
N ILE A 77 1.72 -5.72 -1.51
CA ILE A 77 1.89 -4.31 -1.92
C ILE A 77 2.99 -4.20 -2.97
N ASN A 78 4.17 -4.78 -2.72
CA ASN A 78 5.28 -4.73 -3.67
C ASN A 78 4.92 -5.37 -5.03
N GLU A 79 4.18 -6.48 -5.04
CA GLU A 79 3.69 -7.10 -6.27
C GLU A 79 2.82 -6.14 -7.08
N PHE A 80 1.86 -5.45 -6.46
CA PHE A 80 1.05 -4.43 -7.13
C PHE A 80 1.87 -3.23 -7.60
N VAL A 81 2.83 -2.77 -6.79
CA VAL A 81 3.72 -1.66 -7.17
C VAL A 81 4.55 -2.03 -8.41
N CYS A 82 5.12 -3.24 -8.45
CA CYS A 82 5.90 -3.72 -9.59
C CYS A 82 5.05 -4.01 -10.83
N ALA A 83 3.80 -4.43 -10.67
CA ALA A 83 2.90 -4.71 -11.78
C ALA A 83 2.29 -3.45 -12.42
N ARG A 84 2.31 -2.31 -11.71
CA ARG A 84 1.78 -1.05 -12.22
C ARG A 84 2.62 -0.49 -13.37
N THR A 85 1.93 -0.03 -14.41
CA THR A 85 2.54 0.66 -15.56
C THR A 85 2.49 2.17 -15.43
N ALA A 86 1.57 2.70 -14.62
CA ALA A 86 1.47 4.13 -14.34
C ALA A 86 2.11 4.52 -13.00
N ALA A 87 2.46 5.79 -12.89
CA ALA A 87 3.19 6.33 -11.74
C ALA A 87 2.43 6.12 -10.41
N LEU A 88 3.19 5.87 -9.34
CA LEU A 88 2.71 5.84 -7.97
C LEU A 88 3.50 6.87 -7.17
N GLU A 89 2.81 7.85 -6.60
CA GLU A 89 3.41 8.92 -5.81
C GLU A 89 2.91 8.84 -4.37
N PHE A 90 3.83 8.83 -3.40
CA PHE A 90 3.50 9.01 -1.99
C PHE A 90 3.75 10.47 -1.59
N ARG A 91 2.80 11.08 -0.88
CA ARG A 91 2.97 12.41 -0.26
C ARG A 91 2.62 12.37 1.21
N LEU A 92 3.38 13.16 1.97
CA LEU A 92 3.15 13.43 3.40
C LEU A 92 2.05 14.47 3.60
#